data_AF-A0A961G226-F1
#
_entry.id   AF-A0A961G226-F1
#
_cell.length_a   1.000
_cell.length_b   1.000
_cell.length_c   1.000
_cell.angle_alpha   90.00
_cell.angle_beta   90.00
_cell.angle_gamma   90.00
#
_symmetry.space_group_name_H-M   'P 1'
#
loop_
_entity.id
_entity.type
_entity.pdbx_description
1 polymer ?
#
loop_
_entity_poly.entity_id
_entity_poly.type
_entity_poly.pdbx_seq_one_letter_code
_entity_poly.pdbx_strand_id
1 'polypeptide(L)'
;MSDSLSYFRSVLLEAGLIQGSSAILTPLCGGVSSDICKVEEGDRIFVVKRALAKLKVADDWFADVSRNRFELAYLRRVDSFLPGAVPGVIHAAPDQGWFAMEYLDGFENWKAALLQGTLRSGDAAAAGRILGTIHRTTWDDGDVRAEFETTEQFHQLRIEPYLLTTADRCRDPELAAAIRVEATRLRATRRCLVHGDFSPKNLLISCDRLVVLDCEVAWFGDPCFDVAFLLNHLLLKALHLTDRGVDFVGLASTAWASYQRALGDPDRIALVAVPLLTLLPMLMLARIDGKSPVEYLTREAKRQAVREFAAGAILRQKAQDPEAFFIDWLRHLRDSSALA
;
A
#
# COMPACT_ATOMS: atom_id res chain seq x y z
N MET A 1 3.98 6.39 -25.80
CA MET A 1 4.10 7.65 -25.03
C MET A 1 3.42 8.83 -25.73
N SER A 2 3.52 8.98 -27.06
CA SER A 2 2.82 10.06 -27.78
C SER A 2 1.29 9.97 -27.66
N ASP A 3 0.70 8.77 -27.68
CA ASP A 3 -0.76 8.59 -27.57
C ASP A 3 -1.34 9.08 -26.24
N SER A 4 -0.68 8.80 -25.12
CA SER A 4 -1.15 9.21 -23.78
C SER A 4 -1.15 10.73 -23.63
N LEU A 5 -0.14 11.42 -24.15
CA LEU A 5 -0.04 12.87 -24.09
C LEU A 5 -1.07 13.56 -25.00
N SER A 6 -1.27 13.03 -26.22
CA SER A 6 -2.31 13.51 -27.13
C SER A 6 -3.70 13.34 -26.52
N TYR A 7 -3.96 12.18 -25.91
CA TYR A 7 -5.20 11.93 -25.19
C TYR A 7 -5.41 12.93 -24.06
N PHE A 8 -4.42 13.11 -23.17
CA PHE A 8 -4.55 14.05 -22.05
C PHE A 8 -4.79 15.48 -22.54
N ARG A 9 -4.06 15.93 -23.56
CA ARG A 9 -4.29 17.26 -24.13
C ARG A 9 -5.73 17.41 -24.63
N SER A 10 -6.27 16.40 -25.32
CA SER A 10 -7.64 16.44 -25.83
C SER A 10 -8.67 16.56 -24.70
N VAL A 11 -8.63 15.67 -23.70
CA VAL A 11 -9.64 15.66 -22.63
C VAL A 11 -9.53 16.87 -21.70
N LEU A 12 -8.31 17.39 -21.48
CA LEU A 12 -8.10 18.59 -20.68
C LEU A 12 -8.64 19.85 -21.38
N LEU A 13 -8.53 19.94 -22.71
CA LEU A 13 -9.13 21.02 -23.50
C LEU A 13 -10.66 20.95 -23.46
N GLU A 14 -11.22 19.75 -23.68
CA GLU A 14 -12.67 19.52 -23.64
C GLU A 14 -13.27 19.87 -22.27
N ALA A 15 -12.58 19.50 -21.18
CA ALA A 15 -12.98 19.83 -19.81
C ALA A 15 -12.72 21.30 -19.41
N GLY A 16 -12.12 22.11 -20.28
CA GLY A 16 -11.75 23.50 -19.98
C GLY A 16 -10.69 23.65 -18.89
N LEU A 17 -9.93 22.58 -18.59
CA LEU A 17 -8.87 22.60 -17.60
C LEU A 17 -7.61 23.27 -18.11
N ILE A 18 -7.40 23.26 -19.43
CA ILE A 18 -6.34 24.01 -20.11
C ILE A 18 -6.92 24.85 -21.25
N GLN A 19 -6.25 25.95 -21.60
CA GLN A 19 -6.72 26.94 -22.58
C GLN A 19 -6.09 26.78 -23.98
N GLY A 20 -5.04 25.95 -24.15
CA GLY A 20 -4.48 25.72 -25.48
C GLY A 20 -3.09 25.09 -25.52
N SER A 21 -2.26 25.58 -26.45
CA SER A 21 -0.92 25.08 -26.72
C SER A 21 0.11 25.44 -25.65
N SER A 22 -0.19 26.39 -24.76
CA SER A 22 0.68 26.82 -23.65
C SER A 22 0.87 25.76 -22.57
N ALA A 23 -0.07 24.83 -22.43
CA ALA A 23 0.04 23.77 -21.43
C ALA A 23 1.23 22.84 -21.71
N ILE A 24 2.13 22.72 -20.74
CA ILE A 24 3.24 21.76 -20.73
C ILE A 24 2.74 20.50 -20.04
N LEU A 25 2.82 19.37 -20.74
CA LEU A 25 2.44 18.06 -20.22
C LEU A 25 3.69 17.20 -20.07
N THR A 26 4.02 16.83 -18.84
CA THR A 26 5.18 16.00 -18.52
C THR A 26 4.71 14.66 -17.94
N PRO A 27 4.93 13.52 -18.64
CA PRO A 27 4.64 12.21 -18.08
C PRO A 27 5.37 11.99 -16.77
N LEU A 28 4.66 11.52 -15.75
CA LEU A 28 5.25 11.09 -14.49
C LEU A 28 5.54 9.60 -14.54
N CYS A 29 6.76 9.22 -14.16
CA CYS A 29 7.23 7.83 -14.14
C CYS A 29 6.93 7.14 -12.80
N GLY A 30 6.95 5.81 -12.78
CA GLY A 30 6.91 4.99 -11.55
C GLY A 30 5.68 4.12 -11.36
N GLY A 31 4.58 4.41 -12.06
CA GLY A 31 3.37 3.57 -12.07
C GLY A 31 3.27 2.69 -13.32
N VAL A 32 2.84 1.43 -13.15
CA VAL A 32 2.61 0.50 -14.27
C VAL A 32 1.13 0.37 -14.66
N SER A 33 0.20 0.73 -13.77
CA SER A 33 -1.24 0.56 -13.97
C SER A 33 -1.95 1.77 -14.56
N SER A 34 -1.28 2.92 -14.64
CA SER A 34 -1.88 4.17 -15.06
C SER A 34 -0.95 4.99 -15.96
N ASP A 35 -1.57 5.85 -16.77
CA ASP A 35 -0.93 7.05 -17.28
C ASP A 35 -1.10 8.17 -16.27
N ILE A 36 0.00 8.84 -15.94
CA ILE A 36 0.04 9.95 -15.00
C ILE A 36 0.84 11.06 -15.67
N CYS A 37 0.32 12.28 -15.64
CA CYS A 37 0.95 13.43 -16.29
C CYS A 37 0.84 14.66 -15.40
N LYS A 38 1.96 15.35 -15.18
CA LYS A 38 1.99 16.70 -14.62
C LYS A 38 1.59 17.67 -15.72
N VAL A 39 0.68 18.58 -15.40
CA VAL A 39 0.18 19.63 -16.30
C VAL A 39 0.56 20.98 -15.71
N GLU A 40 1.18 21.83 -16.51
CA GLU A 40 1.58 23.18 -16.15
C GLU A 40 1.03 24.16 -17.18
N GLU A 41 0.20 25.13 -16.76
CA GLU A 41 -0.28 26.22 -17.61
C GLU A 41 -0.41 27.51 -16.80
N GLY A 42 0.47 28.48 -17.07
CA GLY A 42 0.62 29.67 -16.23
C GLY A 42 1.02 29.26 -14.80
N ASP A 43 0.30 29.78 -13.80
CA ASP A 43 0.53 29.45 -12.39
C ASP A 43 -0.19 28.16 -11.95
N ARG A 44 -0.94 27.49 -12.84
CA ARG A 44 -1.68 26.27 -12.50
C ARG A 44 -0.81 25.05 -12.73
N ILE A 45 -0.61 24.28 -11.67
CA ILE A 45 0.09 22.99 -11.72
C ILE A 45 -0.81 21.92 -11.10
N PHE A 46 -1.03 20.83 -11.83
CA PHE A 46 -1.82 19.70 -11.36
C PHE A 46 -1.39 18.37 -11.99
N VAL A 47 -1.92 17.27 -11.48
CA VAL A 47 -1.71 15.93 -12.04
C VAL A 47 -3.00 15.44 -12.68
N VAL A 48 -2.91 14.87 -13.88
CA VAL A 48 -3.98 14.09 -14.50
C VAL A 48 -3.61 12.61 -14.48
N LYS A 49 -4.55 11.75 -14.06
CA LYS A 49 -4.38 10.30 -13.97
C LYS A 49 -5.49 9.58 -14.75
N ARG A 50 -5.11 8.53 -15.47
CA ARG A 50 -6.00 7.61 -16.19
C ARG A 50 -5.51 6.18 -16.00
N ALA A 51 -6.40 5.26 -15.61
CA ALA A 51 -6.05 3.83 -15.54
C ALA A 51 -5.89 3.21 -16.93
N LEU A 52 -4.97 2.26 -17.05
CA LEU A 52 -4.72 1.49 -18.27
C LEU A 52 -5.38 0.12 -18.17
N ALA A 53 -5.99 -0.33 -19.27
CA ALA A 53 -6.54 -1.69 -19.37
C ALA A 53 -5.45 -2.77 -19.36
N LYS A 54 -4.27 -2.45 -19.92
CA LYS A 54 -3.06 -3.29 -19.88
C LYS A 54 -1.97 -2.58 -19.09
N LEU A 55 -1.41 -3.25 -18.08
CA LEU A 55 -0.33 -2.73 -17.26
C LEU A 55 0.99 -2.71 -18.06
N LYS A 56 1.84 -1.72 -17.76
CA LYS A 56 3.18 -1.53 -18.34
C LYS A 56 4.22 -2.48 -17.71
N VAL A 57 3.96 -3.79 -17.76
CA VAL A 57 4.87 -4.86 -17.30
C VAL A 57 5.23 -5.80 -18.46
N ALA A 58 6.28 -6.60 -18.29
CA ALA A 58 6.76 -7.51 -19.33
C ALA A 58 5.76 -8.63 -19.64
N ASP A 59 5.06 -9.10 -18.61
CA ASP A 59 4.00 -10.11 -18.73
C ASP A 59 2.67 -9.47 -19.15
N ASP A 60 1.80 -10.22 -19.83
CA ASP A 60 0.46 -9.77 -20.15
C ASP A 60 -0.41 -9.70 -18.88
N TRP A 61 -0.45 -8.51 -18.27
CA TRP A 61 -1.26 -8.22 -17.09
C TRP A 61 -2.35 -7.21 -17.43
N PHE A 62 -3.59 -7.70 -17.51
CA PHE A 62 -4.79 -6.89 -17.72
C PHE A 62 -5.51 -6.65 -16.41
N ALA A 63 -6.11 -5.48 -16.29
CA ALA A 63 -6.94 -5.18 -15.14
C ALA A 63 -8.01 -4.15 -15.51
N ASP A 64 -9.15 -4.25 -14.82
CA ASP A 64 -10.30 -3.41 -15.10
C ASP A 64 -9.96 -1.92 -14.85
N VAL A 65 -10.36 -1.08 -15.81
CA VAL A 65 -10.18 0.38 -15.74
C VAL A 65 -11.14 1.04 -14.75
N SER A 66 -12.20 0.33 -14.33
CA SER A 66 -13.11 0.76 -13.26
C SER A 66 -12.39 1.08 -11.95
N ARG A 67 -11.16 0.58 -11.76
CA ARG A 67 -10.28 0.92 -10.64
C ARG A 67 -9.97 2.42 -10.53
N ASN A 68 -9.98 3.17 -11.63
CA ASN A 68 -9.83 4.63 -11.59
C ASN A 68 -11.03 5.30 -10.88
N ARG A 69 -12.25 4.76 -11.06
CA ARG A 69 -13.45 5.23 -10.36
C ARG A 69 -13.37 4.95 -8.86
N PHE A 70 -12.88 3.78 -8.45
CA PHE A 70 -12.74 3.44 -7.03
C PHE A 70 -11.63 4.24 -6.35
N GLU A 71 -10.53 4.52 -7.04
CA GLU A 71 -9.51 5.45 -6.56
C GLU A 71 -10.11 6.84 -6.32
N LEU A 72 -10.79 7.41 -7.32
CA LEU A 72 -11.48 8.69 -7.16
C LEU A 72 -12.49 8.69 -6.00
N ALA A 73 -13.27 7.62 -5.86
CA ALA A 73 -14.23 7.47 -4.76
C ALA A 73 -13.52 7.46 -3.40
N TYR A 74 -12.41 6.73 -3.28
CA TYR A 74 -11.61 6.69 -2.05
C TYR A 74 -11.04 8.07 -1.72
N LEU A 75 -10.48 8.78 -2.70
CA LEU A 75 -9.95 10.14 -2.51
C LEU A 75 -11.03 11.08 -1.96
N ARG A 76 -12.21 11.12 -2.60
CA ARG A 76 -13.33 11.96 -2.15
C ARG A 76 -13.83 11.56 -0.76
N ARG A 77 -13.95 10.26 -0.50
CA ARG A 77 -14.41 9.73 0.78
C ARG A 77 -13.46 10.11 1.91
N VAL A 78 -12.16 9.87 1.74
CA VAL A 78 -11.18 10.23 2.78
C VAL A 78 -11.09 11.73 2.96
N ASP A 79 -11.07 12.53 1.88
CA ASP A 79 -10.98 13.99 1.99
C ASP A 79 -12.16 14.60 2.77
N SER A 80 -13.36 14.02 2.65
CA SER A 80 -14.56 14.49 3.37
C SER A 80 -14.48 14.44 4.90
N PHE A 81 -13.67 13.55 5.47
CA PHE A 81 -13.54 13.40 6.93
C PHE A 81 -12.09 13.52 7.45
N LEU A 82 -11.11 13.48 6.56
CA LEU A 82 -9.69 13.62 6.87
C LEU A 82 -9.00 14.46 5.77
N PRO A 83 -9.37 15.75 5.64
CA PRO A 83 -8.84 16.63 4.61
C PRO A 83 -7.32 16.73 4.71
N GLY A 84 -6.65 16.75 3.56
CA GLY A 84 -5.20 16.81 3.45
C GLY A 84 -4.46 15.47 3.59
N ALA A 85 -5.12 14.38 3.99
CA ALA A 85 -4.48 13.04 3.99
C ALA A 85 -4.37 12.40 2.60
N VAL A 86 -5.10 12.93 1.62
CA VAL A 86 -5.11 12.53 0.21
C VAL A 86 -4.94 13.77 -0.68
N PRO A 87 -4.60 13.63 -1.98
CA PRO A 87 -4.59 14.75 -2.91
C PRO A 87 -5.98 15.36 -3.07
N GLY A 88 -6.06 16.68 -3.11
CA GLY A 88 -7.31 17.37 -3.47
C GLY A 88 -7.73 17.04 -4.91
N VAL A 89 -8.96 16.60 -5.10
CA VAL A 89 -9.51 16.34 -6.46
C VAL A 89 -9.93 17.67 -7.10
N ILE A 90 -9.36 17.99 -8.25
CA ILE A 90 -9.63 19.22 -9.00
C ILE A 90 -10.75 19.01 -10.01
N HIS A 91 -10.74 17.86 -10.70
CA HIS A 91 -11.74 17.50 -11.69
C HIS A 91 -11.91 16.00 -11.75
N ALA A 92 -13.09 15.54 -12.11
CA ALA A 92 -13.36 14.12 -12.30
C ALA A 92 -14.27 13.89 -13.50
N ALA A 93 -13.85 13.00 -14.38
CA ALA A 93 -14.63 12.51 -15.51
C ALA A 93 -14.71 10.98 -15.44
N PRO A 94 -15.45 10.42 -14.45
CA PRO A 94 -15.48 8.97 -14.22
C PRO A 94 -15.99 8.18 -15.42
N ASP A 95 -16.94 8.73 -16.19
CA ASP A 95 -17.47 8.12 -17.42
C ASP A 95 -16.42 8.07 -18.55
N GLN A 96 -15.41 8.95 -18.48
CA GLN A 96 -14.27 8.98 -19.40
C GLN A 96 -13.03 8.28 -18.82
N GLY A 97 -13.10 7.79 -17.57
CA GLY A 97 -12.02 7.03 -16.93
C GLY A 97 -10.79 7.84 -16.50
N TRP A 98 -10.94 9.14 -16.23
CA TRP A 98 -9.84 9.98 -15.77
C TRP A 98 -10.27 11.01 -14.72
N PHE A 99 -9.29 11.51 -13.96
CA PHE A 99 -9.46 12.62 -13.03
C PHE A 99 -8.19 13.47 -12.94
N ALA A 100 -8.36 14.71 -12.48
CA ALA A 100 -7.27 15.63 -12.17
C ALA A 100 -7.22 15.91 -10.67
N MET A 101 -6.02 15.97 -10.11
CA MET A 101 -5.78 16.15 -8.67
C MET A 101 -4.59 17.07 -8.41
N GLU A 102 -4.48 17.50 -7.16
CA GLU A 102 -3.37 18.28 -6.61
C GLU A 102 -2.00 17.73 -7.03
N TYR A 103 -1.13 18.61 -7.52
CA TYR A 103 0.30 18.31 -7.63
C TYR A 103 0.98 18.62 -6.31
N LEU A 104 1.60 17.61 -5.72
CA LEU A 104 2.25 17.68 -4.42
C LEU A 104 3.71 18.14 -4.58
N ASP A 105 3.89 19.43 -4.85
CA ASP A 105 5.21 20.03 -5.05
C ASP A 105 6.04 20.01 -3.75
N GLY A 106 7.33 19.70 -3.88
CA GLY A 106 8.23 19.56 -2.72
C GLY A 106 8.03 18.31 -1.86
N PHE A 107 7.18 17.36 -2.28
CA PHE A 107 7.02 16.08 -1.59
C PHE A 107 8.00 15.03 -2.10
N GLU A 108 8.46 14.16 -1.20
CA GLU A 108 9.31 13.01 -1.50
C GLU A 108 8.53 11.69 -1.37
N ASN A 109 8.87 10.69 -2.19
CA ASN A 109 8.33 9.34 -2.03
C ASN A 109 8.92 8.67 -0.78
N TRP A 110 8.08 8.22 0.16
CA TRP A 110 8.56 7.70 1.44
C TRP A 110 9.41 6.44 1.28
N LYS A 111 9.11 5.55 0.32
CA LYS A 111 9.98 4.40 0.02
C LYS A 111 11.38 4.87 -0.42
N ALA A 112 11.48 5.89 -1.26
CA ALA A 112 12.77 6.42 -1.71
C ALA A 112 13.56 7.00 -0.53
N ALA A 113 12.92 7.83 0.31
CA ALA A 113 13.52 8.39 1.51
C ALA A 113 14.05 7.30 2.46
N LEU A 114 13.25 6.25 2.71
CA LEU A 114 13.64 5.12 3.56
C LEU A 114 14.85 4.37 3.00
N LEU A 115 14.92 4.15 1.68
CA LEU A 115 16.04 3.46 1.04
C LEU A 115 17.32 4.31 1.01
N GLN A 116 17.19 5.64 1.06
CA GLN A 116 18.31 6.57 1.22
C GLN A 116 18.76 6.75 2.68
N GLY A 117 18.07 6.13 3.64
CA GLY A 117 18.41 6.20 5.06
C GLY A 117 17.78 7.35 5.83
N THR A 118 16.82 8.07 5.24
CA THR A 118 16.01 9.10 5.89
C THR A 118 14.89 8.44 6.69
N LEU A 119 15.13 8.23 8.00
CA LEU A 119 14.25 7.47 8.89
C LEU A 119 13.62 8.39 9.95
N ARG A 120 12.54 9.08 9.61
CA ARG A 120 11.83 9.97 10.55
C ARG A 120 10.67 9.23 11.21
N SER A 121 10.68 9.13 12.54
CA SER A 121 9.58 8.53 13.29
C SER A 121 8.25 9.28 13.10
N GLY A 122 8.31 10.58 12.83
CA GLY A 122 7.15 11.42 12.50
C GLY A 122 6.37 10.91 11.28
N ASP A 123 7.05 10.42 10.24
CA ASP A 123 6.42 9.88 9.04
C ASP A 123 5.68 8.57 9.35
N ALA A 124 6.33 7.66 10.10
CA ALA A 124 5.71 6.42 10.54
C ALA A 124 4.49 6.68 11.44
N ALA A 125 4.60 7.65 12.36
CA ALA A 125 3.49 8.04 13.21
C ALA A 125 2.33 8.65 12.38
N ALA A 126 2.63 9.47 11.37
CA ALA A 126 1.63 10.04 10.48
C ALA A 126 0.90 8.96 9.66
N ALA A 127 1.64 8.01 9.08
CA ALA A 127 1.09 6.89 8.34
C ALA A 127 0.13 6.06 9.21
N GLY A 128 0.54 5.72 10.44
CA GLY A 128 -0.31 5.02 11.40
C GLY A 128 -1.57 5.82 11.80
N ARG A 129 -1.43 7.13 12.08
CA ARG A 129 -2.57 8.00 12.43
C ARG A 129 -3.61 8.08 11.32
N ILE A 130 -3.16 8.28 10.09
CA ILE A 130 -4.03 8.40 8.91
C ILE A 130 -4.78 7.09 8.72
N LEU A 131 -4.07 5.96 8.67
CA LEU A 131 -4.68 4.65 8.47
C LEU A 131 -5.68 4.30 9.57
N GLY A 132 -5.30 4.49 10.84
CA GLY A 132 -6.19 4.22 11.97
C GLY A 132 -7.42 5.11 11.99
N THR A 133 -7.30 6.35 11.50
CA THR A 133 -8.45 7.26 11.37
C THR A 133 -9.40 6.82 10.26
N ILE A 134 -8.87 6.43 9.09
CA ILE A 134 -9.70 5.91 7.99
C ILE A 134 -10.47 4.66 8.43
N HIS A 135 -9.78 3.70 9.05
CA HIS A 135 -10.40 2.47 9.55
C HIS A 135 -11.43 2.75 10.65
N ARG A 136 -11.14 3.67 11.59
CA ARG A 136 -12.08 4.05 12.66
C ARG A 136 -13.35 4.67 12.10
N THR A 137 -13.22 5.62 11.18
CA THR A 137 -14.34 6.40 10.64
C THR A 137 -15.26 5.56 9.77
N THR A 138 -14.71 4.58 9.04
CA THR A 138 -15.46 3.75 8.09
C THR A 138 -15.83 2.37 8.65
N TRP A 139 -15.63 2.16 9.95
CA TRP A 139 -15.86 0.88 10.60
C TRP A 139 -17.36 0.51 10.61
N ASP A 140 -17.67 -0.65 10.05
CA ASP A 140 -19.01 -1.21 9.84
C ASP A 140 -19.98 -0.21 9.14
N ASP A 141 -19.44 0.72 8.34
CA ASP A 141 -20.21 1.71 7.58
C ASP A 141 -20.86 1.07 6.35
N GLY A 142 -22.20 1.06 6.32
CA GLY A 142 -22.99 0.44 5.26
C GLY A 142 -22.88 1.15 3.89
N ASP A 143 -22.72 2.47 3.88
CA ASP A 143 -22.64 3.25 2.64
C ASP A 143 -21.27 3.04 1.99
N VAL A 144 -20.20 3.07 2.81
CA VAL A 144 -18.85 2.72 2.34
C VAL A 144 -18.82 1.27 1.86
N ARG A 145 -19.48 0.35 2.56
CA ARG A 145 -19.57 -1.05 2.13
C ARG A 145 -20.20 -1.19 0.74
N ALA A 146 -21.31 -0.50 0.48
CA ALA A 146 -21.98 -0.54 -0.81
C ALA A 146 -21.13 0.12 -1.91
N GLU A 147 -20.41 1.21 -1.59
CA GLU A 147 -19.55 1.92 -2.55
C GLU A 147 -18.30 1.10 -2.95
N PHE A 148 -17.73 0.35 -2.01
CA PHE A 148 -16.47 -0.39 -2.18
C PHE A 148 -16.67 -1.91 -2.15
N GLU A 149 -17.73 -2.42 -2.79
CA GLU A 149 -17.96 -3.86 -2.99
C GLU A 149 -17.02 -4.45 -4.08
N THR A 150 -15.72 -4.29 -3.89
CA THR A 150 -14.65 -4.60 -4.84
C THR A 150 -13.81 -5.81 -4.39
N THR A 151 -14.48 -6.76 -3.73
CA THR A 151 -13.84 -7.96 -3.17
C THR A 151 -13.06 -8.75 -4.22
N GLU A 152 -13.60 -8.83 -5.44
CA GLU A 152 -12.97 -9.61 -6.50
C GLU A 152 -11.70 -8.94 -7.02
N GLN A 153 -11.70 -7.61 -7.16
CA GLN A 153 -10.49 -6.85 -7.50
C GLN A 153 -9.42 -7.02 -6.42
N PHE A 154 -9.79 -6.93 -5.14
CA PHE A 154 -8.86 -7.17 -4.04
C PHE A 154 -8.29 -8.60 -4.08
N HIS A 155 -9.11 -9.61 -4.38
CA HIS A 155 -8.63 -10.98 -4.51
C HIS A 155 -7.63 -11.15 -5.65
N GLN A 156 -7.96 -10.66 -6.85
CA GLN A 156 -7.10 -10.77 -8.03
C GLN A 156 -5.79 -9.99 -7.89
N LEU A 157 -5.82 -8.84 -7.20
CA LEU A 157 -4.66 -7.95 -7.10
C LEU A 157 -3.84 -8.18 -5.83
N ARG A 158 -4.40 -8.82 -4.79
CA ARG A 158 -3.71 -9.07 -3.51
C ARG A 158 -3.75 -10.53 -3.08
N ILE A 159 -4.92 -11.11 -2.84
CA ILE A 159 -5.00 -12.46 -2.25
C ILE A 159 -4.33 -13.50 -3.14
N GLU A 160 -4.64 -13.53 -4.43
CA GLU A 160 -4.06 -14.49 -5.37
C GLU A 160 -2.55 -14.29 -5.57
N PRO A 161 -2.06 -13.10 -5.98
CA PRO A 161 -0.63 -12.89 -6.24
C PRO A 161 0.25 -13.01 -5.00
N TYR A 162 -0.28 -12.71 -3.80
CA TYR A 162 0.51 -12.74 -2.57
C TYR A 162 0.33 -14.02 -1.79
N LEU A 163 -0.90 -14.44 -1.48
CA LEU A 163 -1.14 -15.59 -0.60
C LEU A 163 -1.24 -16.89 -1.40
N LEU A 164 -2.17 -16.98 -2.35
CA LEU A 164 -2.43 -18.25 -3.05
C LEU A 164 -1.22 -18.69 -3.88
N THR A 165 -0.59 -17.77 -4.61
CA THR A 165 0.62 -18.08 -5.38
C THR A 165 1.77 -18.54 -4.47
N THR A 166 1.93 -17.92 -3.30
CA THR A 166 2.95 -18.34 -2.33
C THR A 166 2.64 -19.74 -1.79
N ALA A 167 1.36 -20.03 -1.49
CA ALA A 167 0.94 -21.37 -1.08
C ALA A 167 1.15 -22.41 -2.19
N ASP A 168 0.88 -22.09 -3.46
CA ASP A 168 1.07 -22.97 -4.60
C ASP A 168 2.55 -23.30 -4.85
N ARG A 169 3.45 -22.34 -4.57
CA ARG A 169 4.90 -22.51 -4.70
C ARG A 169 5.56 -23.11 -3.46
N CYS A 170 4.85 -23.15 -2.34
CA CYS A 170 5.36 -23.64 -1.07
C CYS A 170 5.52 -25.17 -1.10
N ARG A 171 6.70 -25.66 -0.70
CA ARG A 171 6.98 -27.11 -0.64
C ARG A 171 6.45 -27.79 0.63
N ASP A 172 6.19 -27.01 1.67
CA ASP A 172 5.68 -27.49 2.95
C ASP A 172 4.13 -27.50 2.91
N PRO A 173 3.48 -28.68 2.95
CA PRO A 173 2.02 -28.76 2.85
C PRO A 173 1.28 -28.11 4.02
N GLU A 174 1.85 -28.13 5.23
CA GLU A 174 1.23 -27.54 6.42
C GLU A 174 1.25 -26.02 6.32
N LEU A 175 2.40 -25.46 5.92
CA LEU A 175 2.54 -24.03 5.67
C LEU A 175 1.63 -23.57 4.53
N ALA A 176 1.57 -24.31 3.42
CA ALA A 176 0.68 -24.01 2.31
C ALA A 176 -0.80 -24.01 2.74
N ALA A 177 -1.21 -24.98 3.55
CA ALA A 177 -2.57 -25.06 4.09
C ALA A 177 -2.89 -23.86 4.99
N ALA A 178 -1.98 -23.48 5.90
CA ALA A 178 -2.13 -22.31 6.76
C ALA A 178 -2.33 -21.02 5.96
N ILE A 179 -1.54 -20.82 4.89
CA ILE A 179 -1.67 -19.65 4.01
C ILE A 179 -3.04 -19.63 3.31
N ARG A 180 -3.54 -20.78 2.85
CA ARG A 180 -4.87 -20.85 2.21
C ARG A 180 -6.00 -20.55 3.18
N VAL A 181 -5.91 -21.02 4.43
CA VAL A 181 -6.88 -20.70 5.49
C VAL A 181 -6.94 -19.19 5.73
N GLU A 182 -5.77 -18.54 5.85
CA GLU A 182 -5.71 -17.09 6.04
C GLU A 182 -6.24 -16.33 4.81
N ALA A 183 -5.96 -16.80 3.59
CA ALA A 183 -6.51 -16.23 2.37
C ALA A 183 -8.06 -16.27 2.35
N THR A 184 -8.66 -17.37 2.81
CA THR A 184 -10.12 -17.50 2.95
C THR A 184 -10.66 -16.54 4.02
N ARG A 185 -10.03 -16.49 5.20
CA ARG A 185 -10.44 -15.58 6.29
C ARG A 185 -10.38 -14.12 5.86
N LEU A 186 -9.26 -13.73 5.23
CA LEU A 186 -9.04 -12.39 4.70
C LEU A 186 -10.13 -12.03 3.68
N ARG A 187 -10.41 -12.91 2.71
CA ARG A 187 -11.45 -12.70 1.70
C ARG A 187 -12.85 -12.56 2.31
N ALA A 188 -13.14 -13.21 3.43
CA ALA A 188 -14.48 -13.21 4.04
C ALA A 188 -14.75 -11.99 4.94
N THR A 189 -13.71 -11.32 5.45
CA THR A 189 -13.85 -10.29 6.48
C THR A 189 -14.26 -8.93 5.87
N ARG A 190 -15.32 -8.31 6.40
CA ARG A 190 -15.85 -7.00 5.96
C ARG A 190 -16.01 -6.08 7.16
N ARG A 191 -15.11 -5.10 7.32
CA ARG A 191 -15.08 -4.22 8.49
C ARG A 191 -14.95 -2.75 8.18
N CYS A 192 -14.07 -2.33 7.27
CA CYS A 192 -13.89 -0.91 7.00
C CYS A 192 -13.38 -0.66 5.59
N LEU A 193 -13.23 0.60 5.21
CA LEU A 193 -12.50 0.98 4.00
C LEU A 193 -11.02 0.62 4.17
N VAL A 194 -10.52 -0.21 3.27
CA VAL A 194 -9.13 -0.65 3.21
C VAL A 194 -8.55 -0.14 1.90
N HIS A 195 -7.39 0.51 1.96
CA HIS A 195 -6.65 1.01 0.80
C HIS A 195 -6.21 -0.12 -0.14
N GLY A 196 -5.79 -1.25 0.44
CA GLY A 196 -5.38 -2.44 -0.29
C GLY A 196 -3.98 -2.34 -0.90
N ASP A 197 -3.23 -1.27 -0.64
CA ASP A 197 -1.83 -1.10 -1.07
C ASP A 197 -1.09 -0.09 -0.18
N PHE A 198 -1.42 -0.06 1.12
CA PHE A 198 -0.89 0.93 2.05
C PHE A 198 0.59 0.65 2.35
N SER A 199 1.47 1.13 1.47
CA SER A 199 2.91 0.87 1.48
C SER A 199 3.69 2.17 1.29
N PRO A 200 4.96 2.24 1.73
CA PRO A 200 5.75 3.48 1.61
C PRO A 200 5.91 4.01 0.17
N LYS A 201 5.72 3.18 -0.87
CA LYS A 201 5.75 3.67 -2.26
C LYS A 201 4.54 4.53 -2.62
N ASN A 202 3.43 4.35 -1.91
CA ASN A 202 2.16 5.02 -2.14
C ASN A 202 1.93 6.16 -1.14
N LEU A 203 2.97 6.55 -0.40
CA LEU A 203 2.94 7.62 0.58
C LEU A 203 3.97 8.68 0.19
N LEU A 204 3.51 9.91 0.04
CA LEU A 204 4.36 11.08 -0.15
C LEU A 204 4.52 11.84 1.15
N ILE A 205 5.72 12.32 1.42
CA ILE A 205 6.07 13.02 2.66
C ILE A 205 6.67 14.39 2.36
N SER A 206 6.27 15.39 3.15
CA SER A 206 6.93 16.70 3.26
C SER A 206 7.45 16.88 4.70
N CYS A 207 7.77 18.11 5.11
CA CYS A 207 8.14 18.40 6.50
C CYS A 207 6.95 18.31 7.47
N ASP A 208 5.73 18.51 6.97
CA ASP A 208 4.52 18.77 7.77
C ASP A 208 3.32 17.90 7.37
N ARG A 209 3.35 17.25 6.20
CA ARG A 209 2.22 16.50 5.64
C ARG A 209 2.67 15.14 5.08
N LEU A 210 1.83 14.14 5.32
CA LEU A 210 1.92 12.83 4.65
C LEU A 210 0.65 12.63 3.84
N VAL A 211 0.81 12.27 2.57
CA VAL A 211 -0.30 12.10 1.62
C VAL A 211 -0.33 10.68 1.07
N VAL A 212 -1.52 10.09 1.11
CA VAL A 212 -1.82 8.74 0.62
C VAL A 212 -2.22 8.79 -0.85
N LEU A 213 -1.61 7.94 -1.67
CA LEU A 213 -1.81 7.86 -3.12
C LEU A 213 -2.18 6.43 -3.54
N ASP A 214 -2.68 6.28 -4.77
CA ASP A 214 -2.75 5.00 -5.49
C ASP A 214 -3.60 3.93 -4.78
N CYS A 215 -4.81 4.34 -4.43
CA CYS A 215 -5.85 3.53 -3.78
C CYS A 215 -6.73 2.76 -4.79
N GLU A 216 -6.15 2.30 -5.90
CA GLU A 216 -6.85 1.59 -6.98
C GLU A 216 -7.34 0.17 -6.58
N VAL A 217 -6.89 -0.32 -5.42
CA VAL A 217 -7.27 -1.62 -4.83
C VAL A 217 -8.17 -1.42 -3.60
N ALA A 218 -8.73 -0.22 -3.43
CA ALA A 218 -9.62 0.08 -2.34
C ALA A 218 -10.82 -0.87 -2.32
N TRP A 219 -11.14 -1.38 -1.13
CA TRP A 219 -12.27 -2.29 -0.91
C TRP A 219 -12.81 -2.14 0.51
N PHE A 220 -14.06 -2.54 0.73
CA PHE A 220 -14.57 -2.71 2.08
C PHE A 220 -14.16 -4.10 2.58
N GLY A 221 -13.28 -4.16 3.58
CA GLY A 221 -12.53 -5.38 3.86
C GLY A 221 -11.94 -5.48 5.27
N ASP A 222 -10.90 -6.29 5.40
CA ASP A 222 -10.18 -6.51 6.65
C ASP A 222 -9.10 -5.44 6.89
N PRO A 223 -9.21 -4.61 7.96
CA PRO A 223 -8.21 -3.60 8.32
C PRO A 223 -6.81 -4.17 8.59
N CYS A 224 -6.71 -5.45 8.96
CA CYS A 224 -5.43 -6.12 9.18
C CYS A 224 -4.52 -6.04 7.94
N PHE A 225 -5.10 -6.06 6.74
CA PHE A 225 -4.31 -6.09 5.52
C PHE A 225 -3.41 -4.86 5.36
N ASP A 226 -3.96 -3.65 5.45
CA ASP A 226 -3.16 -2.43 5.25
C ASP A 226 -2.08 -2.27 6.32
N VAL A 227 -2.40 -2.64 7.57
CA VAL A 227 -1.45 -2.62 8.68
C VAL A 227 -0.32 -3.61 8.41
N ALA A 228 -0.65 -4.86 8.08
CA ALA A 228 0.34 -5.88 7.76
C ALA A 228 1.20 -5.49 6.56
N PHE A 229 0.59 -4.87 5.53
CA PHE A 229 1.28 -4.46 4.32
C PHE A 229 2.30 -3.35 4.58
N LEU A 230 1.95 -2.33 5.37
CA LEU A 230 2.87 -1.28 5.80
C LEU A 230 4.03 -1.84 6.63
N LEU A 231 3.70 -2.59 7.68
CA LEU A 231 4.68 -3.12 8.63
C LEU A 231 5.65 -4.06 7.93
N ASN A 232 5.16 -4.94 7.06
CA ASN A 232 5.97 -5.81 6.21
C ASN A 232 7.04 -5.01 5.44
N HIS A 233 6.66 -3.89 4.83
CA HIS A 233 7.60 -3.06 4.08
C HIS A 233 8.63 -2.33 4.94
N LEU A 234 8.32 -2.02 6.21
CA LEU A 234 9.28 -1.44 7.16
C LEU A 234 10.24 -2.52 7.68
N LEU A 235 9.71 -3.68 8.08
CA LEU A 235 10.47 -4.79 8.64
C LEU A 235 11.42 -5.43 7.62
N LEU A 236 11.00 -5.61 6.35
CA LEU A 236 11.89 -6.15 5.31
C LEU A 236 13.05 -5.19 4.96
N LYS A 237 12.88 -3.88 5.12
CA LYS A 237 13.98 -2.91 4.91
C LYS A 237 15.05 -2.98 6.00
N ALA A 238 14.69 -3.40 7.21
CA ALA A 238 15.66 -3.69 8.28
C ALA A 238 16.70 -4.75 7.86
N LEU A 239 16.31 -5.68 6.98
CA LEU A 239 17.21 -6.69 6.41
C LEU A 239 18.02 -6.14 5.22
N HIS A 240 17.53 -5.12 4.52
CA HIS A 240 18.27 -4.45 3.44
C HIS A 240 19.39 -3.57 4.00
N LEU A 241 19.05 -2.68 4.93
CA LEU A 241 19.94 -1.75 5.64
C LEU A 241 20.21 -2.30 7.06
N THR A 242 21.06 -3.32 7.14
CA THR A 242 21.26 -4.13 8.35
C THR A 242 21.82 -3.34 9.53
N ASP A 243 22.63 -2.32 9.27
CA ASP A 243 23.14 -1.36 10.26
C ASP A 243 22.04 -0.49 10.88
N ARG A 244 20.90 -0.37 10.20
CA ARG A 244 19.73 0.41 10.62
C ARG A 244 18.56 -0.46 11.10
N GLY A 245 18.79 -1.75 11.36
CA GLY A 245 17.72 -2.69 11.68
C GLY A 245 16.86 -2.29 12.89
N VAL A 246 17.49 -1.74 13.93
CA VAL A 246 16.78 -1.21 15.12
C VAL A 246 15.88 -0.03 14.75
N ASP A 247 16.33 0.86 13.87
CA ASP A 247 15.55 2.03 13.47
C ASP A 247 14.30 1.63 12.69
N PHE A 248 14.41 0.69 11.75
CA PHE A 248 13.26 0.19 10.98
C PHE A 248 12.22 -0.52 11.86
N VAL A 249 12.67 -1.29 12.85
CA VAL A 249 11.79 -1.90 13.85
C VAL A 249 11.14 -0.82 14.72
N GLY A 250 11.88 0.23 15.09
CA GLY A 250 11.35 1.41 15.77
C GLY A 250 10.28 2.15 14.95
N LEU A 251 10.46 2.27 13.63
CA LEU A 251 9.44 2.82 12.73
C LEU A 251 8.18 1.94 12.70
N ALA A 252 8.33 0.62 12.62
CA ALA A 252 7.19 -0.31 12.65
C ALA A 252 6.39 -0.19 13.96
N SER A 253 7.09 -0.17 15.10
CA SER A 253 6.50 0.02 16.43
C SER A 253 5.79 1.38 16.54
N THR A 254 6.42 2.44 16.02
CA THR A 254 5.83 3.79 15.98
C THR A 254 4.55 3.83 15.15
N ALA A 255 4.57 3.24 13.94
CA ALA A 255 3.39 3.18 13.07
C ALA A 255 2.25 2.39 13.74
N TRP A 256 2.56 1.25 14.35
CA TRP A 256 1.59 0.41 15.04
C TRP A 256 0.99 1.10 16.28
N ALA A 257 1.81 1.70 17.15
CA ALA A 257 1.32 2.46 18.31
C ALA A 257 0.45 3.65 17.91
N SER A 258 0.81 4.31 16.80
CA SER A 258 0.06 5.44 16.27
C SER A 258 -1.28 5.02 15.66
N TYR A 259 -1.29 3.88 14.94
CA TYR A 259 -2.50 3.24 14.42
C TYR A 259 -3.46 2.88 15.54
N GLN A 260 -3.00 2.20 16.59
CA GLN A 260 -3.84 1.81 17.73
C GLN A 260 -4.48 3.04 18.39
N ARG A 261 -3.68 4.08 18.66
CA ARG A 261 -4.19 5.32 19.26
C ARG A 261 -5.25 6.00 18.37
N ALA A 262 -5.04 5.98 17.05
CA ALA A 262 -6.04 6.51 16.14
C ALA A 262 -7.28 5.61 16.10
N LEU A 263 -7.16 4.28 15.99
CA LEU A 263 -8.32 3.39 15.96
C LEU A 263 -9.18 3.52 17.24
N GLY A 264 -8.52 3.68 18.39
CA GLY A 264 -9.09 4.13 19.67
C GLY A 264 -9.87 3.08 20.47
N ASP A 265 -10.49 2.12 19.80
CA ASP A 265 -11.32 1.08 20.41
C ASP A 265 -10.52 -0.21 20.68
N PRO A 266 -10.41 -0.68 21.94
CA PRO A 266 -9.64 -1.87 22.29
C PRO A 266 -10.09 -3.17 21.61
N ASP A 267 -11.40 -3.36 21.41
CA ASP A 267 -11.94 -4.56 20.78
C ASP A 267 -11.61 -4.55 19.28
N ARG A 268 -11.74 -3.40 18.63
CA ARG A 268 -11.32 -3.22 17.23
C ARG A 268 -9.81 -3.39 17.07
N ILE A 269 -9.01 -2.90 18.02
CA ILE A 269 -7.56 -3.12 18.04
C ILE A 269 -7.26 -4.62 18.11
N ALA A 270 -7.92 -5.37 18.99
CA ALA A 270 -7.73 -6.82 19.11
C ALA A 270 -8.12 -7.56 17.81
N LEU A 271 -9.22 -7.16 17.17
CA LEU A 271 -9.65 -7.69 15.86
C LEU A 271 -8.64 -7.47 14.73
N VAL A 272 -7.76 -6.48 14.86
CA VAL A 272 -6.65 -6.22 13.92
C VAL A 272 -5.38 -6.94 14.36
N ALA A 273 -5.03 -6.84 15.64
CA ALA A 273 -3.76 -7.32 16.20
C ALA A 273 -3.64 -8.84 16.14
N VAL A 274 -4.72 -9.58 16.41
CA VAL A 274 -4.67 -11.06 16.42
C VAL A 274 -4.41 -11.60 15.01
N PRO A 275 -5.18 -11.23 13.96
CA PRO A 275 -4.87 -11.70 12.61
C PRO A 275 -3.55 -11.18 12.06
N LEU A 276 -3.04 -10.03 12.56
CA LEU A 276 -1.77 -9.47 12.13
C LEU A 276 -0.59 -10.42 12.40
N LEU A 277 -0.64 -11.19 13.49
CA LEU A 277 0.38 -12.19 13.82
C LEU A 277 0.47 -13.33 12.79
N THR A 278 -0.63 -13.60 12.08
CA THR A 278 -0.69 -14.60 11.02
C THR A 278 -0.39 -13.99 9.66
N LEU A 279 -1.03 -12.87 9.32
CA LEU A 279 -0.95 -12.28 8.00
C LEU A 279 0.41 -11.63 7.71
N LEU A 280 1.03 -10.97 8.70
CA LEU A 280 2.32 -10.30 8.53
C LEU A 280 3.43 -11.23 8.04
N PRO A 281 3.74 -12.38 8.70
CA PRO A 281 4.76 -13.29 8.19
C PRO A 281 4.37 -13.90 6.83
N MET A 282 3.08 -14.11 6.54
CA MET A 282 2.65 -14.58 5.22
C MET A 282 2.91 -13.55 4.12
N LEU A 283 2.71 -12.26 4.40
CA LEU A 283 3.08 -11.19 3.48
C LEU A 283 4.60 -11.05 3.34
N MET A 284 5.37 -11.30 4.40
CA MET A 284 6.84 -11.38 4.30
C MET A 284 7.27 -12.49 3.34
N LEU A 285 6.70 -13.70 3.44
CA LEU A 285 6.94 -14.78 2.48
C LEU A 285 6.51 -14.40 1.07
N ALA A 286 5.33 -13.79 0.92
CA ALA A 286 4.81 -13.38 -0.38
C ALA A 286 5.71 -12.37 -1.10
N ARG A 287 6.41 -11.52 -0.34
CA ARG A 287 7.41 -10.59 -0.88
C ARG A 287 8.73 -11.25 -1.27
N ILE A 288 8.88 -12.55 -1.05
CA ILE A 288 10.00 -13.35 -1.54
C ILE A 288 9.54 -14.29 -2.66
N ASP A 289 8.47 -15.05 -2.43
CA ASP A 289 8.07 -16.17 -3.28
C ASP A 289 6.75 -15.96 -4.05
N GLY A 290 6.04 -14.85 -3.83
CA GLY A 290 4.81 -14.49 -4.54
C GLY A 290 5.03 -13.90 -5.94
N LYS A 291 3.97 -13.35 -6.56
CA LYS A 291 4.06 -12.70 -7.89
C LYS A 291 4.70 -11.30 -7.85
N SER A 292 4.89 -10.71 -6.66
CA SER A 292 5.48 -9.38 -6.49
C SER A 292 6.57 -9.41 -5.43
N PRO A 293 7.79 -9.89 -5.74
CA PRO A 293 8.89 -9.88 -4.79
C PRO A 293 9.40 -8.46 -4.52
N VAL A 294 10.01 -8.20 -3.36
CA VAL A 294 10.74 -6.93 -3.12
C VAL A 294 12.01 -6.89 -3.96
N GLU A 295 12.22 -5.79 -4.68
CA GLU A 295 13.30 -5.65 -5.65
C GLU A 295 14.68 -5.42 -5.01
N TYR A 296 14.72 -4.94 -3.76
CA TYR A 296 15.95 -4.59 -3.06
C TYR A 296 16.57 -5.73 -2.24
N LEU A 297 15.86 -6.86 -2.06
CA LEU A 297 16.43 -8.07 -1.47
C LEU A 297 16.86 -9.03 -2.58
N THR A 298 18.06 -8.84 -3.10
CA THR A 298 18.60 -9.62 -4.23
C THR A 298 19.44 -10.82 -3.78
N ARG A 299 20.04 -10.76 -2.58
CA ARG A 299 20.88 -11.85 -2.03
C ARG A 299 20.02 -12.99 -1.51
N GLU A 300 20.29 -14.21 -1.98
CA GLU A 300 19.52 -15.40 -1.58
C GLU A 300 19.61 -15.69 -0.08
N ALA A 301 20.77 -15.46 0.56
CA ALA A 301 20.91 -15.61 2.02
C ALA A 301 19.90 -14.75 2.81
N LYS A 302 19.66 -13.51 2.36
CA LYS A 302 18.66 -12.61 2.98
C LYS A 302 17.24 -13.12 2.73
N ARG A 303 16.94 -13.58 1.51
CA ARG A 303 15.64 -14.19 1.18
C ARG A 303 15.36 -15.42 2.03
N GLN A 304 16.36 -16.27 2.19
CA GLN A 304 16.28 -17.47 3.02
C GLN A 304 16.05 -17.14 4.50
N ALA A 305 16.72 -16.12 5.04
CA ALA A 305 16.48 -15.64 6.40
C ALA A 305 15.01 -15.18 6.61
N VAL A 306 14.40 -14.52 5.61
CA VAL A 306 12.96 -14.18 5.66
C VAL A 306 12.10 -15.44 5.66
N ARG A 307 12.41 -16.42 4.81
CA ARG A 307 11.66 -17.69 4.73
C ARG A 307 11.67 -18.45 6.04
N GLU A 308 12.84 -18.60 6.65
CA GLU A 308 13.02 -19.32 7.92
C GLU A 308 12.23 -18.67 9.05
N PHE A 309 12.36 -17.35 9.20
CA PHE A 309 11.62 -16.61 10.21
C PHE A 309 10.11 -16.72 10.01
N ALA A 310 9.64 -16.42 8.80
CA ALA A 310 8.21 -16.35 8.53
C ALA A 310 7.53 -17.73 8.60
N ALA A 311 8.17 -18.79 8.08
CA ALA A 311 7.67 -20.16 8.24
C ALA A 311 7.59 -20.54 9.73
N GLY A 312 8.63 -20.22 10.52
CA GLY A 312 8.63 -20.44 11.95
C GLY A 312 7.54 -19.67 12.69
N ALA A 313 7.29 -18.41 12.31
CA ALA A 313 6.24 -17.58 12.89
C ALA A 313 4.84 -18.12 12.58
N ILE A 314 4.60 -18.57 11.35
CA ILE A 314 3.30 -19.10 10.90
C ILE A 314 2.98 -20.43 11.59
N LEU A 315 3.93 -21.37 11.62
CA LEU A 315 3.69 -22.72 12.13
C LEU A 315 3.70 -22.80 13.65
N ARG A 316 4.49 -21.97 14.33
CA ARG A 316 4.67 -22.07 15.80
C ARG A 316 3.87 -21.03 16.58
N GLN A 317 3.40 -19.96 15.94
CA GLN A 317 2.60 -18.88 16.51
C GLN A 317 3.09 -18.42 17.90
N LYS A 318 4.39 -18.15 18.02
CA LYS A 318 5.03 -17.87 19.33
C LYS A 318 4.77 -16.46 19.86
N ALA A 319 4.59 -15.48 18.96
CA ALA A 319 4.39 -14.10 19.35
C ALA A 319 3.00 -13.93 19.97
N GLN A 320 2.94 -13.24 21.11
CA GLN A 320 1.68 -12.98 21.83
C GLN A 320 1.01 -11.69 21.36
N ASP A 321 1.78 -10.76 20.80
CA ASP A 321 1.34 -9.48 20.26
C ASP A 321 2.30 -8.98 19.16
N PRO A 322 1.92 -7.93 18.40
CA PRO A 322 2.74 -7.43 17.31
C PRO A 322 4.11 -6.88 17.74
N GLU A 323 4.24 -6.32 18.95
CA GLU A 323 5.53 -5.81 19.45
C GLU A 323 6.51 -6.96 19.73
N ALA A 324 6.02 -8.04 20.32
CA ALA A 324 6.79 -9.27 20.50
C ALA A 324 7.26 -9.83 19.13
N PHE A 325 6.39 -9.80 18.11
CA PHE A 325 6.78 -10.20 16.74
C PHE A 325 7.91 -9.31 16.19
N PHE A 326 7.84 -7.98 16.38
CA PHE A 326 8.89 -7.06 15.91
C PHE A 326 10.23 -7.31 16.61
N ILE A 327 10.20 -7.60 17.91
CA ILE A 327 11.38 -7.92 18.71
C ILE A 327 11.98 -9.25 18.25
N ASP A 328 11.16 -10.27 18.01
CA ASP A 328 11.63 -11.56 17.51
C ASP A 328 12.24 -11.43 16.11
N TRP A 329 11.66 -10.60 15.24
CA TRP A 329 12.27 -10.26 13.97
C TRP A 329 13.64 -9.62 14.16
N LEU A 330 13.76 -8.63 15.03
CA LEU A 330 15.04 -7.96 15.31
C LEU A 330 16.10 -8.91 15.85
N ARG A 331 15.72 -9.89 16.69
CA ARG A 331 16.64 -10.94 17.17
C ARG A 331 17.10 -11.82 16.02
N HIS A 332 16.15 -12.30 15.19
CA HIS A 332 16.45 -13.10 14.00
C HIS A 332 17.38 -12.37 13.03
N LEU A 333 17.20 -11.06 12.84
CA LEU A 333 18.08 -10.22 12.04
C LEU A 333 19.52 -10.22 12.57
N ARG A 334 19.72 -10.14 13.88
CA ARG A 334 21.06 -10.12 14.49
C ARG A 334 21.76 -11.46 14.30
N ASP A 335 21.04 -12.55 14.52
CA ASP A 335 21.58 -13.90 14.33
C ASP A 335 21.89 -14.18 12.85
N SER A 336 21.03 -13.68 11.94
CA SER A 336 21.22 -13.79 10.49
C SER A 336 22.23 -12.80 9.93
N SER A 337 22.50 -11.67 10.61
CA SER A 337 23.51 -10.68 10.18
C SER A 337 24.95 -11.19 10.31
N ALA A 338 25.15 -12.29 11.04
CA ALA A 338 26.38 -13.07 10.99
C ALA A 338 26.60 -13.79 9.63
N LEU A 339 25.58 -13.82 8.75
CA LEU A 339 25.62 -14.37 7.40
C LEU A 339 25.93 -13.30 6.32
N ALA A 340 26.38 -12.11 6.72
CA ALA A 340 26.61 -10.94 5.86
C ALA A 340 27.66 -11.14 4.74
#